data_AF-A0A3B7PYU6-F1
#
_entry.id   AF-A0A3B7PYU6-F1
#
_cell.length_a   1.000
_cell.length_b   1.000
_cell.length_c   1.000
_cell.angle_alpha   90.00
_cell.angle_beta   90.00
_cell.angle_gamma   90.00
#
_symmetry.space_group_name_H-M   'P 1'
#
loop_
_entity.id
_entity.type
_entity.pdbx_description
1 polymer ?
#
loop_
_entity_poly.entity_id
_entity_poly.type
_entity_poly.pdbx_seq_one_letter_code
_entity_poly.pdbx_strand_id
1 'polypeptide(L)'
;MNAMQHARISAKRWGGEPEDYYEIHAFIDSTKSLCSDARHRILHTLWGVNVAVIPVFGHSLQNSAGKSVDVKDLCERDHLLVDYQQRFIPTLNDFVSAIDIRLLPPDFERHVEQLHQHYSQDPAISQLLLSPLALTGKLHSLLLTHNSWFIGDILPRLGHPLRLQNVACSPADFFNAMRFELWMDNGMAIPASAQALQQRRQGA
;
A
#
# COMPACT_ATOMS: atom_id res chain seq x y z
N MET A 1 -0.49 -5.55 -13.78
CA MET A 1 -0.85 -6.98 -14.06
C MET A 1 -2.03 -7.37 -13.15
N ASN A 2 -2.68 -8.53 -13.29
CA ASN A 2 -3.73 -8.98 -12.34
C ASN A 2 -3.18 -9.98 -11.30
N ALA A 3 -3.88 -10.15 -10.18
CA ALA A 3 -3.43 -11.00 -9.08
C ALA A 3 -3.06 -12.43 -9.50
N MET A 4 -3.85 -13.06 -10.38
CA MET A 4 -3.58 -14.42 -10.85
C MET A 4 -2.32 -14.52 -11.73
N GLN A 5 -2.00 -13.47 -12.50
CA GLN A 5 -0.75 -13.42 -13.26
C GLN A 5 0.46 -13.31 -12.33
N HIS A 6 0.40 -12.50 -11.26
CA HIS A 6 1.44 -12.49 -10.22
C HIS A 6 1.56 -13.84 -9.52
N ALA A 7 0.43 -14.47 -9.22
CA ALA A 7 0.40 -15.79 -8.58
C ALA A 7 1.09 -16.88 -9.42
N ARG A 8 0.95 -16.83 -10.76
CA ARG A 8 1.71 -17.70 -11.67
C ARG A 8 3.22 -17.41 -11.67
N ILE A 9 3.62 -16.16 -11.50
CA ILE A 9 5.04 -15.79 -11.34
C ILE A 9 5.57 -16.39 -10.04
N SER A 10 4.82 -16.26 -8.94
CA SER A 10 5.15 -16.85 -7.65
C SER A 10 5.26 -18.37 -7.72
N ALA A 11 4.29 -19.06 -8.33
CA ALA A 11 4.35 -20.51 -8.54
C ALA A 11 5.57 -20.94 -9.37
N LYS A 12 5.92 -20.18 -10.41
CA LYS A 12 7.13 -20.43 -11.20
C LYS A 12 8.41 -20.24 -10.37
N ARG A 13 8.47 -19.25 -9.48
CA ARG A 13 9.66 -18.95 -8.65
C ARG A 13 9.80 -19.91 -7.48
N TRP A 14 8.72 -20.17 -6.77
CA TRP A 14 8.73 -20.85 -5.49
C TRP A 14 8.21 -22.29 -5.57
N GLY A 15 7.60 -22.72 -6.67
CA GLY A 15 6.90 -24.01 -6.81
C GLY A 15 5.46 -23.95 -6.29
N GLY A 16 4.81 -25.10 -6.16
CA GLY A 16 3.38 -25.15 -5.81
C GLY A 16 2.48 -24.67 -6.95
N GLU A 17 1.24 -24.33 -6.61
CA GLU A 17 0.23 -23.89 -7.57
C GLU A 17 -0.03 -22.38 -7.43
N PRO A 18 -0.46 -21.67 -8.48
CA PRO A 18 -0.80 -20.24 -8.39
C PRO A 18 -1.77 -19.91 -7.24
N GLU A 19 -2.72 -20.79 -6.97
CA GLU A 19 -3.72 -20.65 -5.91
C GLU A 19 -3.09 -20.51 -4.51
N ASP A 20 -1.88 -21.06 -4.28
CA ASP A 20 -1.14 -20.90 -3.02
C ASP A 20 -0.80 -19.44 -2.70
N TYR A 21 -0.77 -18.58 -3.72
CA TYR A 21 -0.27 -17.20 -3.63
C TYR A 21 -1.33 -16.14 -3.95
N TYR A 22 -2.49 -16.56 -4.44
CA TYR A 22 -3.48 -15.66 -5.02
C TYR A 22 -3.97 -14.61 -4.01
N GLU A 23 -4.32 -15.02 -2.79
CA GLU A 23 -4.90 -14.14 -1.77
C GLU A 23 -3.97 -12.98 -1.39
N ILE A 24 -2.66 -13.22 -1.32
CA ILE A 24 -1.67 -12.17 -1.01
C ILE A 24 -1.63 -11.15 -2.15
N HIS A 25 -1.55 -11.61 -3.40
CA HIS A 25 -1.52 -10.71 -4.56
C HIS A 25 -2.85 -9.96 -4.73
N ALA A 26 -3.98 -10.63 -4.50
CA ALA A 26 -5.31 -10.03 -4.55
C ALA A 26 -5.48 -8.96 -3.46
N PHE A 27 -4.93 -9.19 -2.27
CA PHE A 27 -4.97 -8.20 -1.19
C PHE A 27 -4.13 -6.95 -1.49
N ILE A 28 -2.93 -7.10 -2.05
CA ILE A 28 -2.11 -5.94 -2.49
C ILE A 28 -2.86 -5.13 -3.57
N ASP A 29 -3.56 -5.83 -4.46
CA ASP A 29 -4.37 -5.26 -5.54
C ASP A 29 -5.76 -4.75 -5.11
N SER A 30 -6.18 -4.96 -3.86
CA SER A 30 -7.54 -4.63 -3.38
C SER A 30 -7.92 -3.15 -3.60
N THR A 31 -6.91 -2.29 -3.59
CA THR A 31 -7.01 -0.85 -3.89
C THR A 31 -7.51 -0.52 -5.29
N LYS A 32 -7.49 -1.46 -6.24
CA LYS A 32 -8.09 -1.29 -7.59
C LYS A 32 -9.58 -0.98 -7.54
N SER A 33 -10.28 -1.38 -6.48
CA SER A 33 -11.68 -1.02 -6.24
C SER A 33 -11.86 0.43 -5.80
N LEU A 34 -10.79 1.10 -5.34
CA LEU A 34 -10.82 2.48 -4.86
C LEU A 34 -10.39 3.48 -5.95
N CYS A 35 -9.49 3.06 -6.83
CA CYS A 35 -9.01 3.82 -7.98
C CYS A 35 -8.69 2.84 -9.11
N SER A 36 -9.26 3.04 -10.30
CA SER A 36 -9.15 2.08 -11.41
C SER A 36 -7.85 2.18 -12.21
N ASP A 37 -7.07 3.25 -12.03
CA ASP A 37 -5.79 3.48 -12.69
C ASP A 37 -4.59 3.23 -11.76
N ALA A 38 -3.37 3.38 -12.29
CA ALA A 38 -2.13 3.06 -11.59
C ALA A 38 -1.88 3.83 -10.28
N ARG A 39 -2.64 4.89 -9.97
CA ARG A 39 -2.60 5.56 -8.66
C ARG A 39 -2.95 4.61 -7.51
N HIS A 40 -3.75 3.57 -7.77
CA HIS A 40 -4.19 2.59 -6.78
C HIS A 40 -3.04 1.91 -6.01
N ARG A 41 -1.82 1.91 -6.57
CA ARG A 41 -0.64 1.20 -6.09
C ARG A 41 -0.07 1.68 -4.74
N ILE A 42 -0.86 2.32 -3.87
CA ILE A 42 -0.46 2.75 -2.52
C ILE A 42 0.01 1.57 -1.63
N LEU A 43 -0.57 0.38 -1.80
CA LEU A 43 -0.10 -0.85 -1.14
C LEU A 43 1.12 -1.50 -1.83
N HIS A 44 1.53 -1.01 -3.00
CA HIS A 44 2.75 -1.45 -3.70
C HIS A 44 4.00 -0.73 -3.19
N THR A 45 4.05 -0.51 -1.88
CA THR A 45 5.14 0.12 -1.16
C THR A 45 5.58 -0.81 -0.03
N LEU A 46 6.81 -0.69 0.45
CA LEU A 46 7.23 -1.45 1.63
C LEU A 46 6.42 -1.10 2.88
N TRP A 47 5.81 0.10 2.92
CA TRP A 47 4.84 0.44 3.96
C TRP A 47 3.60 -0.46 3.88
N GLY A 48 3.00 -0.62 2.69
CA GLY A 48 1.85 -1.50 2.50
C GLY A 48 2.16 -2.96 2.86
N VAL A 49 3.34 -3.45 2.48
CA VAL A 49 3.79 -4.81 2.84
C VAL A 49 3.92 -4.96 4.37
N ASN A 50 4.62 -4.04 5.04
CA ASN A 50 4.91 -4.17 6.47
C ASN A 50 3.70 -3.85 7.37
N VAL A 51 2.82 -2.93 6.97
CA VAL A 51 1.70 -2.44 7.79
C VAL A 51 0.40 -3.19 7.51
N ALA A 52 0.21 -3.71 6.30
CA ALA A 52 -1.01 -4.41 5.92
C ALA A 52 -0.77 -5.89 5.60
N VAL A 53 0.16 -6.22 4.69
CA VAL A 53 0.27 -7.60 4.18
C VAL A 53 0.81 -8.56 5.24
N ILE A 54 1.99 -8.29 5.81
CA ILE A 54 2.63 -9.17 6.80
C ILE A 54 1.73 -9.36 8.03
N PRO A 55 1.10 -8.32 8.61
CA PRO A 55 0.19 -8.52 9.73
C PRO A 55 -1.05 -9.39 9.41
N VAL A 56 -1.54 -9.38 8.16
CA VAL A 56 -2.70 -10.19 7.75
C VAL A 56 -2.31 -11.65 7.45
N PHE A 57 -1.20 -11.87 6.75
CA PHE A 57 -0.83 -13.19 6.23
C PHE A 57 0.31 -13.88 6.99
N GLY A 58 0.96 -13.18 7.91
CA GLY A 58 2.16 -13.64 8.61
C GLY A 58 3.45 -13.42 7.80
N HIS A 59 4.57 -13.81 8.40
CA HIS A 59 5.91 -13.64 7.80
C HIS A 59 6.23 -14.68 6.73
N SER A 60 5.61 -15.85 6.79
CA SER A 60 5.88 -16.95 5.87
C SER A 60 4.62 -17.73 5.57
N LEU A 61 4.50 -18.24 4.35
CA LEU A 61 3.47 -19.20 3.96
C LEU A 61 4.12 -20.54 3.62
N GLN A 62 3.39 -21.63 3.85
CA GLN A 62 3.77 -22.95 3.33
C GLN A 62 2.90 -23.25 2.10
N ASN A 63 3.52 -23.48 0.95
CA ASN A 63 2.80 -23.79 -0.29
C ASN A 63 2.45 -25.28 -0.40
N SER A 64 1.63 -25.64 -1.40
CA SER A 64 1.21 -27.02 -1.66
C SER A 64 2.37 -27.97 -2.04
N ALA A 65 3.52 -27.44 -2.44
CA ALA A 65 4.76 -28.20 -2.68
C ALA A 65 5.61 -28.39 -1.42
N GLY A 66 5.10 -28.03 -0.23
CA GLY A 66 5.79 -28.19 1.05
C GLY A 66 6.91 -27.19 1.31
N LYS A 67 7.04 -26.14 0.50
CA LYS A 67 8.07 -25.11 0.67
C LYS A 67 7.56 -23.95 1.52
N SER A 68 8.42 -23.49 2.42
CA SER A 68 8.21 -22.25 3.18
C SER A 68 8.71 -21.07 2.34
N VAL A 69 7.85 -20.09 2.11
CA VAL A 69 8.13 -18.89 1.33
C VAL A 69 7.98 -17.67 2.24
N ASP A 70 8.98 -16.79 2.25
CA ASP A 70 8.91 -15.51 2.96
C ASP A 70 7.92 -14.56 2.24
N VAL A 71 6.93 -14.06 2.97
CA VAL A 71 5.84 -13.25 2.42
C VAL A 71 6.38 -11.92 1.90
N LYS A 72 7.36 -11.32 2.58
CA LYS A 72 7.94 -10.03 2.19
C LYS A 72 8.70 -10.17 0.86
N ASP A 73 9.53 -11.20 0.72
CA ASP A 73 10.25 -11.52 -0.51
C ASP A 73 9.30 -11.78 -1.67
N LEU A 74 8.20 -12.51 -1.44
CA LEU A 74 7.16 -12.74 -2.44
C LEU A 74 6.53 -11.42 -2.89
N CYS A 75 6.13 -10.56 -1.94
CA CYS A 75 5.54 -9.26 -2.27
C CYS A 75 6.49 -8.41 -3.11
N GLU A 76 7.76 -8.31 -2.69
CA GLU A 76 8.76 -7.48 -3.37
C GLU A 76 9.09 -8.00 -4.76
N ARG A 77 9.42 -9.29 -4.88
CA ARG A 77 10.02 -9.86 -6.10
C ARG A 77 9.00 -10.21 -7.17
N ASP A 78 7.81 -10.63 -6.77
CA ASP A 78 6.81 -11.20 -7.67
C ASP A 78 5.62 -10.29 -7.91
N HIS A 79 5.40 -9.29 -7.05
CA HIS A 79 4.34 -8.31 -7.21
C HIS A 79 4.91 -6.91 -7.48
N LEU A 80 5.47 -6.26 -6.46
CA LEU A 80 5.88 -4.86 -6.50
C LEU A 80 6.91 -4.59 -7.62
N LEU A 81 8.05 -5.29 -7.61
CA LEU A 81 9.06 -5.10 -8.65
C LEU A 81 8.55 -5.47 -10.04
N VAL A 82 7.73 -6.53 -10.17
CA VAL A 82 7.17 -6.93 -11.48
C VAL A 82 6.33 -5.80 -12.07
N ASP A 83 5.47 -5.20 -11.25
CA ASP A 83 4.61 -4.11 -11.67
C ASP A 83 5.38 -2.81 -11.97
N TYR A 84 6.64 -2.69 -11.55
CA TYR A 84 7.55 -1.59 -11.90
C TYR A 84 8.73 -2.02 -12.78
N GLN A 85 8.56 -3.07 -13.60
CA GLN A 85 9.56 -3.57 -14.56
C GLN A 85 10.95 -3.87 -13.94
N GLN A 86 10.98 -4.31 -12.69
CA GLN A 86 12.20 -4.62 -11.92
C GLN A 86 13.14 -3.41 -11.73
N ARG A 87 12.60 -2.19 -11.85
CA ARG A 87 13.38 -0.94 -11.80
C ARG A 87 13.53 -0.41 -10.38
N PHE A 88 12.44 -0.36 -9.62
CA PHE A 88 12.39 0.22 -8.28
C PHE A 88 11.14 -0.26 -7.52
N ILE A 89 11.08 0.01 -6.22
CA ILE A 89 9.85 -0.04 -5.42
C ILE A 89 9.62 1.40 -4.93
N PRO A 90 8.47 2.03 -5.22
CA PRO A 90 8.19 3.38 -4.75
C PRO A 90 8.03 3.41 -3.23
N THR A 91 8.35 4.56 -2.65
CA THR A 91 8.08 4.84 -1.24
C THR A 91 6.67 5.40 -1.06
N LEU A 92 6.14 5.33 0.16
CA LEU A 92 4.88 6.00 0.49
C LEU A 92 4.96 7.52 0.20
N ASN A 93 6.13 8.13 0.43
CA ASN A 93 6.34 9.55 0.18
C ASN A 93 6.24 9.93 -1.32
N ASP A 94 6.55 9.03 -2.26
CA ASP A 94 6.38 9.32 -3.69
C ASP A 94 4.90 9.51 -4.04
N PHE A 95 4.02 8.66 -3.51
CA PHE A 95 2.56 8.80 -3.66
C PHE A 95 2.03 10.05 -2.93
N VAL A 96 2.45 10.26 -1.69
CA VAL A 96 1.97 11.41 -0.88
C VAL A 96 2.41 12.75 -1.50
N SER A 97 3.55 12.79 -2.20
CA SER A 97 4.00 13.98 -2.94
C SER A 97 3.20 14.25 -4.23
N ALA A 98 2.48 13.25 -4.74
CA ALA A 98 1.59 13.40 -5.89
C ALA A 98 0.22 13.99 -5.51
N ILE A 99 -0.11 14.05 -4.22
CA ILE A 99 -1.36 14.64 -3.72
C ILE A 99 -1.26 16.17 -3.72
N ASP A 100 -2.17 16.84 -4.43
CA ASP A 100 -2.34 18.29 -4.38
C ASP A 100 -3.24 18.68 -3.20
N ILE A 101 -2.63 19.25 -2.17
CA ILE A 101 -3.30 19.65 -0.92
C ILE A 101 -4.46 20.63 -1.19
N ARG A 102 -4.37 21.45 -2.25
CA ARG A 102 -5.41 22.43 -2.60
C ARG A 102 -6.71 21.80 -3.09
N LEU A 103 -6.66 20.52 -3.46
CA LEU A 103 -7.81 19.74 -3.94
C LEU A 103 -8.40 18.83 -2.85
N LEU A 104 -7.81 18.81 -1.65
CA LEU A 104 -8.33 18.05 -0.52
C LEU A 104 -9.59 18.71 0.07
N PRO A 105 -10.43 17.95 0.81
CA PRO A 105 -11.53 18.54 1.56
C PRO A 105 -11.04 19.65 2.49
N PRO A 106 -11.67 20.84 2.52
CA PRO A 106 -11.20 21.99 3.30
C PRO A 106 -11.00 21.72 4.80
N ASP A 107 -11.78 20.80 5.38
CA ASP A 107 -11.75 20.47 6.82
C ASP A 107 -11.08 19.12 7.11
N PHE A 108 -10.24 18.60 6.22
CA PHE A 108 -9.67 17.26 6.39
C PHE A 108 -8.83 17.13 7.67
N GLU A 109 -8.12 18.18 8.09
CA GLU A 109 -7.34 18.18 9.34
C GLU A 109 -8.23 17.92 10.55
N ARG A 110 -9.39 18.59 10.59
CA ARG A 110 -10.39 18.43 11.65
C ARG A 110 -10.94 17.01 11.67
N HIS A 111 -11.22 16.42 10.51
CA HIS A 111 -11.70 15.03 10.43
C HIS A 111 -10.65 14.03 10.91
N VAL A 112 -9.38 14.25 10.57
CA VAL A 112 -8.26 13.43 11.06
C VAL A 112 -8.14 13.54 12.59
N GLU A 113 -8.21 14.75 13.15
CA GLU A 113 -8.18 14.97 14.60
C GLU A 113 -9.36 14.30 15.32
N GLN A 114 -10.57 14.42 14.78
CA GLN A 114 -11.76 13.76 15.31
C GLN A 114 -11.60 12.24 15.32
N LEU A 115 -11.08 11.64 14.24
CA LEU A 115 -10.82 10.21 14.21
C LEU A 115 -9.72 9.82 15.21
N HIS A 116 -8.68 10.63 15.36
CA HIS A 116 -7.60 10.41 16.34
C HIS A 116 -8.13 10.30 17.77
N GLN A 117 -9.11 11.11 18.16
CA GLN A 117 -9.73 11.04 19.49
C GLN A 117 -10.28 9.65 19.82
N HIS A 118 -10.73 8.87 18.82
CA HIS A 118 -11.32 7.54 19.01
C HIS A 118 -10.29 6.45 19.30
N TYR A 119 -9.04 6.63 18.88
CA TYR A 119 -7.99 5.61 19.01
C TYR A 119 -6.76 6.08 19.79
N SER A 120 -6.69 7.36 20.18
CA SER A 120 -5.53 7.99 20.83
C SER A 120 -5.03 7.28 22.10
N GLN A 121 -5.89 6.54 22.79
CA GLN A 121 -5.55 5.81 24.01
C GLN A 121 -5.05 4.38 23.74
N ASP A 122 -5.15 3.89 22.50
CA ASP A 122 -4.60 2.60 22.08
C ASP A 122 -3.25 2.85 21.38
N PRO A 123 -2.11 2.48 22.01
CA PRO A 123 -0.79 2.72 21.43
C PRO A 123 -0.55 1.97 20.13
N ALA A 124 -1.11 0.76 19.98
CA ALA A 124 -0.91 -0.07 18.81
C ALA A 124 -1.68 0.49 17.60
N ILE A 125 -2.95 0.84 17.79
CA ILE A 125 -3.76 1.48 16.75
C ILE A 125 -3.18 2.86 16.42
N SER A 126 -2.73 3.62 17.42
CA SER A 126 -2.12 4.94 17.21
C SER A 126 -0.85 4.85 16.38
N GLN A 127 0.06 3.94 16.71
CA GLN A 127 1.28 3.72 15.93
C GLN A 127 0.95 3.34 14.48
N LEU A 128 -0.04 2.48 14.28
CA LEU A 128 -0.45 2.01 12.96
C LEU A 128 -1.07 3.14 12.12
N LEU A 129 -2.10 3.81 12.64
CA LEU A 129 -2.83 4.84 11.90
C LEU A 129 -1.99 6.11 11.69
N LEU A 130 -1.06 6.43 12.59
CA LEU A 130 -0.12 7.55 12.42
C LEU A 130 1.13 7.20 11.59
N SER A 131 1.30 5.95 11.19
CA SER A 131 2.49 5.52 10.44
C SER A 131 2.73 6.27 9.12
N PRO A 132 1.71 6.68 8.32
CA PRO A 132 1.97 7.51 7.13
C PRO A 132 2.63 8.85 7.47
N LEU A 133 2.18 9.50 8.56
CA LEU A 133 2.77 10.77 9.01
C LEU A 133 4.20 10.54 9.50
N ALA A 134 4.45 9.48 10.27
CA ALA A 134 5.78 9.15 10.75
C ALA A 134 6.78 8.90 9.61
N LEU A 135 6.33 8.30 8.51
CA LEU A 135 7.20 7.99 7.35
C LEU A 135 7.38 9.15 6.37
N THR A 136 6.42 10.06 6.28
CA THR A 136 6.43 11.11 5.24
C THR A 136 6.61 12.52 5.77
N GLY A 137 6.38 12.74 7.07
CA GLY A 137 6.38 14.07 7.70
C GLY A 137 5.25 14.99 7.23
N LYS A 138 4.26 14.46 6.50
CA LYS A 138 3.19 15.25 5.86
C LYS A 138 1.84 14.91 6.46
N LEU A 139 1.11 15.91 6.96
CA LEU A 139 -0.18 15.70 7.63
C LEU A 139 -1.21 15.02 6.72
N HIS A 140 -1.30 15.44 5.45
CA HIS A 140 -2.25 14.88 4.49
C HIS A 140 -1.99 13.41 4.14
N SER A 141 -0.82 12.85 4.48
CA SER A 141 -0.57 11.41 4.36
C SER A 141 -1.49 10.57 5.24
N LEU A 142 -2.01 11.14 6.33
CA LEU A 142 -2.93 10.44 7.23
C LEU A 142 -4.23 10.06 6.53
N LEU A 143 -4.61 10.71 5.43
CA LEU A 143 -5.77 10.31 4.62
C LEU A 143 -5.64 8.89 4.06
N LEU A 144 -4.44 8.29 3.99
CA LEU A 144 -4.24 6.90 3.57
C LEU A 144 -4.72 5.88 4.61
N THR A 145 -4.76 6.26 5.89
CA THR A 145 -5.22 5.42 7.01
C THR A 145 -6.51 5.93 7.68
N HIS A 146 -6.81 7.23 7.53
CA HIS A 146 -7.96 7.91 8.13
C HIS A 146 -9.12 8.06 7.15
N ASN A 147 -9.46 6.98 6.45
CA ASN A 147 -10.56 6.95 5.50
C ASN A 147 -11.43 5.70 5.72
N SER A 148 -12.65 5.73 5.17
CA SER A 148 -13.64 4.67 5.33
C SER A 148 -13.16 3.28 4.92
N TRP A 149 -12.34 3.16 3.87
CA TRP A 149 -11.80 1.86 3.45
C TRP A 149 -10.76 1.32 4.45
N PHE A 150 -9.79 2.14 4.85
CA PHE A 150 -8.76 1.65 5.76
C PHE A 150 -9.36 1.28 7.13
N ILE A 151 -10.28 2.11 7.64
CA ILE A 151 -10.93 1.87 8.92
C ILE A 151 -11.95 0.71 8.86
N GLY A 152 -12.66 0.57 7.74
CA GLY A 152 -13.74 -0.40 7.58
C GLY A 152 -13.31 -1.77 7.05
N ASP A 153 -12.20 -1.86 6.31
CA ASP A 153 -11.73 -3.09 5.67
C ASP A 153 -10.34 -3.52 6.16
N ILE A 154 -9.35 -2.62 6.14
CA ILE A 154 -7.98 -2.99 6.55
C ILE A 154 -7.88 -3.21 8.06
N LEU A 155 -8.29 -2.23 8.86
CA LEU A 155 -8.11 -2.26 10.31
C LEU A 155 -8.78 -3.48 11.00
N PRO A 156 -10.00 -3.93 10.61
CA PRO A 156 -10.58 -5.16 11.12
C PRO A 156 -9.78 -6.42 10.78
N ARG A 157 -9.20 -6.51 9.56
CA ARG A 157 -8.33 -7.64 9.17
C ARG A 157 -7.04 -7.71 9.98
N LEU A 158 -6.60 -6.57 10.50
CA LEU A 158 -5.46 -6.46 11.42
C LEU A 158 -5.83 -6.79 12.88
N GLY A 159 -7.09 -7.14 13.17
CA GLY A 159 -7.55 -7.43 14.53
C GLY A 159 -7.89 -6.22 15.38
N HIS A 160 -8.01 -5.02 14.78
CA HIS A 160 -8.22 -3.75 15.49
C HIS A 160 -9.52 -3.02 15.10
N PRO A 161 -10.70 -3.66 15.04
CA PRO A 161 -11.91 -3.02 14.53
C PRO A 161 -12.32 -1.79 15.34
N LEU A 162 -12.43 -0.63 14.68
CA LEU A 162 -13.00 0.58 15.27
C LEU A 162 -14.49 0.67 14.96
N ARG A 163 -15.32 0.71 16.00
CA ARG A 163 -16.78 0.82 15.86
C ARG A 163 -17.18 2.28 15.69
N LEU A 164 -17.19 2.75 14.44
CA LEU A 164 -17.62 4.09 14.08
C LEU A 164 -18.89 4.02 13.24
N GLN A 165 -19.86 4.90 13.51
CA GLN A 165 -21.08 4.99 12.71
C GLN A 165 -20.82 5.60 11.33
N ASN A 166 -19.87 6.54 11.26
CA ASN A 166 -19.47 7.20 10.03
C ASN A 166 -17.98 7.55 10.08
N VAL A 167 -17.32 7.50 8.92
CA VAL A 167 -15.95 7.99 8.73
C VAL A 167 -16.02 9.10 7.68
N ALA A 168 -15.66 10.32 8.08
CA ALA A 168 -15.89 11.52 7.26
C ALA A 168 -15.11 11.50 5.94
N CYS A 169 -13.88 10.97 5.95
CA CYS A 169 -13.04 10.88 4.77
C CYS A 169 -13.22 9.54 4.06
N SER A 170 -13.13 9.57 2.74
CA SER A 170 -13.17 8.41 1.85
C SER A 170 -11.90 8.32 1.00
N PRO A 171 -11.61 7.17 0.38
CA PRO A 171 -10.49 7.06 -0.54
C PRO A 171 -10.53 8.06 -1.70
N ALA A 172 -11.73 8.46 -2.13
CA ALA A 172 -11.90 9.43 -3.21
C ALA A 172 -11.27 10.79 -2.87
N ASP A 173 -11.22 11.18 -1.59
CA ASP A 173 -10.67 12.48 -1.17
C ASP A 173 -9.20 12.62 -1.56
N PHE A 174 -8.39 11.59 -1.27
CA PHE A 174 -6.97 11.62 -1.62
C PHE A 174 -6.71 11.17 -3.06
N PHE A 175 -7.50 10.24 -3.63
CA PHE A 175 -7.30 9.83 -5.03
C PHE A 175 -7.66 10.95 -6.02
N ASN A 176 -8.73 11.70 -5.79
CA ASN A 176 -9.11 12.83 -6.66
C ASN A 176 -8.07 13.96 -6.60
N ALA A 177 -7.46 14.16 -5.44
CA ALA A 177 -6.36 15.11 -5.26
C ALA A 177 -4.99 14.58 -5.75
N MET A 178 -4.86 13.26 -5.99
CA MET A 178 -3.61 12.65 -6.43
C MET A 178 -3.46 12.78 -7.95
N ARG A 179 -2.41 13.49 -8.36
CA ARG A 179 -1.98 13.54 -9.76
C ARG A 179 -1.50 12.17 -10.21
N PHE A 180 -1.83 11.83 -11.45
CA PHE A 180 -1.23 10.68 -12.11
C PHE A 180 0.20 11.00 -12.53
N GLU A 181 1.16 10.24 -12.03
CA GLU A 181 2.58 10.40 -12.37
C GLU A 181 3.04 9.20 -13.22
N LEU A 182 3.85 9.43 -14.25
CA LEU A 182 4.24 8.37 -15.21
C LEU A 182 5.01 7.21 -14.58
N TRP A 183 5.63 7.40 -13.41
CA TRP A 183 6.28 6.29 -12.70
C TRP A 183 5.28 5.31 -12.09
N MET A 184 4.04 5.74 -11.82
CA MET A 184 2.97 4.88 -11.31
C MET A 184 2.59 3.83 -12.34
N ASP A 185 2.51 4.25 -13.60
CA ASP A 185 2.14 3.41 -14.73
C ASP A 185 3.31 2.53 -15.15
N ASN A 186 3.34 1.34 -14.56
CA ASN A 186 4.28 0.28 -14.91
C ASN A 186 5.76 0.74 -14.89
N GLY A 187 6.08 1.74 -14.08
CA GLY A 187 7.42 2.31 -14.00
C GLY A 187 7.91 2.96 -15.30
N MET A 188 7.05 3.64 -16.08
CA MET A 188 7.48 4.35 -17.30
C MET A 188 8.45 5.50 -17.01
N ALA A 189 8.36 6.13 -15.85
CA ALA A 189 9.33 7.10 -15.33
C ALA A 189 9.97 6.63 -14.01
N ILE A 190 10.86 7.45 -13.44
CA ILE A 190 11.52 7.19 -12.16
C ILE A 190 11.03 8.17 -11.09
N PRO A 191 10.50 7.67 -9.96
CA PRO A 191 10.09 8.53 -8.86
C PRO A 191 11.31 9.14 -8.18
N ALA A 192 11.09 10.22 -7.42
CA ALA A 192 12.17 10.95 -6.73
C ALA A 192 13.03 10.03 -5.86
N SER A 193 12.40 9.10 -5.13
CA SER A 193 13.10 8.14 -4.27
C SER A 193 14.08 7.21 -4.99
N ALA A 194 13.88 6.96 -6.29
CA ALA A 194 14.66 5.99 -7.06
C ALA A 194 15.64 6.62 -8.06
N GLN A 195 15.73 7.96 -8.13
CA GLN A 195 16.62 8.66 -9.06
C GLN A 195 18.10 8.28 -8.85
N ALA A 196 18.56 8.21 -7.60
CA ALA A 196 19.95 7.84 -7.29
C ALA A 196 20.26 6.38 -7.67
N LEU A 197 19.31 5.46 -7.49
CA LEU A 197 19.44 4.06 -7.90
C LEU A 197 19.57 3.95 -9.42
N GLN A 198 18.74 4.68 -10.17
CA GLN A 198 18.79 4.73 -11.63
C GLN A 198 20.15 5.23 -12.14
N GLN A 199 20.70 6.30 -11.54
CA GLN A 199 22.00 6.86 -11.92
C GLN A 199 23.13 5.83 -11.72
N ARG A 200 23.13 5.10 -10.60
CA ARG A 200 24.13 4.05 -10.33
C ARG A 200 24.06 2.90 -11.32
N ARG A 201 22.86 2.48 -11.72
CA ARG A 201 22.66 1.41 -12.72
C ARG A 201 23.11 1.81 -14.13
N GLN A 202 23.14 3.10 -14.44
CA GLN A 202 23.60 3.61 -15.74
C GLN A 202 25.11 3.86 -15.78
N GLY A 203 25.75 4.02 -14.61
CA GLY A 203 27.20 4.18 -14.47
C GLY A 203 27.98 2.88 -14.22
N ALA A 204 27.29 1.74 -14.14
CA ALA A 204 27.85 0.39 -13.99
C ALA A 204 27.67 -0.40 -15.30
#